data_AF-A0A7V9HX36-F1
#
_entry.id   AF-A0A7V9HX36-F1
#
_cell.length_a   1.000
_cell.length_b   1.000
_cell.length_c   1.000
_cell.angle_alpha   90.00
_cell.angle_beta   90.00
_cell.angle_gamma   90.00
#
_symmetry.space_group_name_H-M   'P 1'
#
loop_
_entity.id
_entity.type
_entity.pdbx_description
1 polymer ?
#
loop_
_entity_poly.entity_id
_entity_poly.type
_entity_poly.pdbx_seq_one_letter_code
_entity_poly.pdbx_strand_id
1 'polypeptide(L)'
;MKANTARQPQTDVAADEKGRGHGDKLDRKTEAAIVALLAHPTMAEAAKAAGVSETTLWRWLQRDDFRKKYREAQDKVFDGALGSLQGASTEAVSCLRRNLSCGNPSAEVHAARTILDYTLKARELFNLENRIALLEAALKAREEAERAGGADVSEEDEWD
;
A
#
# COMPACT_ATOMS: atom_id res chain seq x y z
N MET A 1 -40.54 -37.60 63.38
CA MET A 1 -39.39 -37.05 64.14
C MET A 1 -38.91 -35.79 63.43
N LYS A 2 -39.27 -34.61 63.96
CA LYS A 2 -38.39 -33.49 64.37
C LYS A 2 -37.45 -32.99 63.24
N ALA A 3 -37.81 -31.94 62.50
CA ALA A 3 -37.70 -30.51 62.81
C ALA A 3 -36.33 -29.88 62.49
N ASN A 4 -36.39 -28.78 61.74
CA ASN A 4 -35.71 -27.49 61.99
C ASN A 4 -34.56 -27.04 61.05
N THR A 5 -34.91 -26.04 60.23
CA THR A 5 -34.27 -24.73 60.04
C THR A 5 -32.74 -24.59 60.03
N ALA A 6 -32.22 -24.13 58.89
CA ALA A 6 -31.18 -23.10 58.73
C ALA A 6 -30.75 -23.11 57.24
N ARG A 7 -30.48 -22.04 56.50
CA ARG A 7 -30.48 -20.58 56.70
C ARG A 7 -30.10 -20.07 55.29
N GLN A 8 -30.84 -19.12 54.72
CA GLN A 8 -30.32 -18.40 53.54
C GLN A 8 -29.09 -17.59 53.95
N PRO A 9 -28.14 -17.41 53.04
CA PRO A 9 -27.47 -16.12 52.93
C PRO A 9 -27.72 -15.55 51.53
N GLN A 10 -28.39 -14.40 51.51
CA GLN A 10 -28.17 -13.39 50.48
C GLN A 10 -26.68 -13.04 50.47
N THR A 11 -26.08 -13.04 49.28
CA THR A 11 -24.89 -12.23 49.00
C THR A 11 -25.15 -11.49 47.70
N ASP A 12 -25.42 -10.20 47.84
CA ASP A 12 -25.24 -9.21 46.79
C ASP A 12 -23.83 -9.33 46.19
N VAL A 13 -23.74 -9.52 44.88
CA VAL A 13 -22.56 -9.14 44.10
C VAL A 13 -23.02 -8.51 42.80
N ALA A 14 -23.34 -7.22 42.91
CA ALA A 14 -23.16 -6.28 41.83
C ALA A 14 -21.65 -6.08 41.55
N ALA A 15 -21.34 -5.69 40.31
CA ALA A 15 -20.03 -5.40 39.72
C ALA A 15 -19.25 -6.66 39.30
N ASP A 16 -18.84 -6.83 38.04
CA ASP A 16 -18.09 -5.84 37.27
C ASP A 16 -18.22 -6.09 35.74
N GLU A 17 -19.18 -5.41 35.09
CA GLU A 17 -19.28 -5.29 33.62
C GLU A 17 -18.88 -3.88 33.16
N LYS A 18 -17.74 -3.36 33.59
CA LYS A 18 -17.22 -2.08 33.10
C LYS A 18 -15.91 -2.26 32.32
N GLY A 19 -15.96 -2.08 30.99
CA GLY A 19 -14.74 -1.69 30.27
C GLY A 19 -14.60 -1.98 28.76
N ARG A 20 -15.59 -2.51 28.02
CA ARG A 20 -15.39 -2.85 26.58
C ARG A 20 -16.03 -1.91 25.55
N GLY A 21 -16.58 -0.76 25.95
CA GLY A 21 -17.45 0.04 25.07
C GLY A 21 -16.86 1.26 24.36
N HIS A 22 -15.66 1.74 24.73
CA HIS A 22 -15.16 3.03 24.24
C HIS A 22 -14.12 2.91 23.10
N GLY A 23 -13.29 1.86 23.10
CA GLY A 23 -12.29 1.61 22.06
C GLY A 23 -12.89 1.29 20.70
N ASP A 24 -13.89 0.39 20.66
CA ASP A 24 -14.55 -0.04 19.41
C ASP A 24 -15.24 1.11 18.66
N LYS A 25 -15.82 2.07 19.38
CA LYS A 25 -16.48 3.23 18.76
C LYS A 25 -15.47 4.18 18.11
N LEU A 26 -14.31 4.35 18.75
CA LEU A 26 -13.22 5.15 18.21
C LEU A 26 -12.62 4.49 16.98
N ASP A 27 -12.42 3.17 16.99
CA ASP A 27 -11.88 2.44 15.83
C ASP A 27 -12.84 2.46 14.63
N ARG A 28 -14.15 2.25 14.84
CA ARG A 28 -15.15 2.38 13.76
C ARG A 28 -15.22 3.78 13.14
N LYS A 29 -15.14 4.83 13.97
CA LYS A 29 -15.10 6.21 13.43
C LYS A 29 -13.80 6.49 12.68
N THR A 30 -12.71 5.86 13.09
CA THR A 30 -11.40 5.96 12.44
C THR A 30 -11.45 5.34 11.04
N GLU A 31 -12.04 4.14 10.90
CA GLU A 31 -12.25 3.50 9.61
C GLU A 31 -13.20 4.29 8.71
N ALA A 32 -14.32 4.77 9.26
CA ALA A 32 -15.26 5.62 8.52
C ALA A 32 -14.61 6.92 8.01
N ALA A 33 -13.73 7.51 8.83
CA ALA A 33 -12.94 8.69 8.43
C ALA A 33 -11.96 8.38 7.30
N ILE A 34 -11.30 7.22 7.31
CA ILE A 34 -10.42 6.79 6.21
C ILE A 34 -11.21 6.64 4.92
N VAL A 35 -12.37 5.96 4.97
CA VAL A 35 -13.24 5.80 3.79
C VAL A 35 -13.71 7.16 3.27
N ALA A 36 -14.14 8.06 4.17
CA ALA A 36 -14.59 9.39 3.79
C ALA A 36 -13.47 10.26 3.17
N LEU A 37 -12.25 10.14 3.68
CA LEU A 37 -11.06 10.82 3.13
C LEU A 37 -10.65 10.29 1.75
N LEU A 38 -11.04 9.07 1.38
CA LEU A 38 -10.83 8.52 0.04
C LEU A 38 -11.95 8.91 -0.92
N ALA A 39 -13.18 9.07 -0.42
CA ALA A 39 -14.36 9.33 -1.23
C ALA A 39 -14.58 10.81 -1.57
N HIS A 40 -14.04 11.73 -0.75
CA HIS A 40 -14.31 13.16 -0.89
C HIS A 40 -13.04 13.98 -1.14
N PRO A 41 -13.10 14.97 -2.04
CA PRO A 41 -11.93 15.79 -2.41
C PRO A 41 -11.53 16.81 -1.34
N THR A 42 -12.42 17.11 -0.37
CA THR A 42 -12.17 18.12 0.66
C THR A 42 -12.27 17.55 2.07
N MET A 43 -11.48 18.10 3.00
CA MET A 43 -11.48 17.69 4.41
C MET A 43 -12.83 17.97 5.10
N ALA A 44 -13.52 19.05 4.70
CA ALA A 44 -14.83 19.42 5.22
C ALA A 44 -15.91 18.38 4.88
N GLU A 45 -15.95 17.94 3.61
CA GLU A 45 -16.89 16.92 3.14
C GLU A 45 -16.56 15.55 3.76
N ALA A 46 -15.28 15.20 3.85
CA ALA A 46 -14.84 13.96 4.49
C ALA A 46 -15.21 13.92 5.98
N ALA A 47 -14.99 15.01 6.72
CA ALA A 47 -15.34 15.11 8.13
C ALA A 47 -16.85 14.98 8.35
N LYS A 48 -17.65 15.66 7.51
CA LYS A 48 -19.11 15.56 7.53
C LYS A 48 -19.59 14.13 7.25
N ALA A 49 -19.05 13.49 6.22
CA ALA A 49 -19.40 12.12 5.86
C ALA A 49 -19.00 11.09 6.94
N ALA A 50 -17.88 11.32 7.63
CA ALA A 50 -17.41 10.49 8.74
C ALA A 50 -18.10 10.80 10.09
N GLY A 51 -18.94 11.83 10.16
CA GLY A 51 -19.62 12.22 11.40
C GLY A 51 -18.69 12.74 12.49
N VAL A 52 -17.59 13.40 12.11
CA VAL A 52 -16.61 14.04 13.01
C VAL A 52 -16.41 15.51 12.67
N SER A 53 -15.85 16.30 13.60
CA SER A 53 -15.46 17.67 13.26
C SER A 53 -14.18 17.68 12.41
N GLU A 54 -14.02 18.70 11.57
CA GLU A 54 -12.80 18.91 10.78
C GLU A 54 -11.55 18.96 11.65
N THR A 55 -11.62 19.62 12.82
CA THR A 55 -10.50 19.68 13.78
C THR A 55 -10.12 18.29 14.30
N THR A 56 -11.10 17.40 14.50
CA THR A 56 -10.86 16.01 14.93
C THR A 56 -10.17 15.23 13.82
N LEU A 57 -10.68 15.33 12.59
CA LEU A 57 -10.10 14.66 11.42
C LEU A 57 -8.67 15.14 11.15
N TRP A 58 -8.44 16.46 11.25
CA TRP A 58 -7.11 17.05 11.14
C TRP A 58 -6.16 16.51 12.21
N ARG A 59 -6.59 16.44 13.48
CA ARG A 59 -5.77 15.88 14.57
C ARG A 59 -5.45 14.40 14.34
N TRP A 60 -6.39 13.63 13.78
CA TRP A 60 -6.14 12.23 13.41
C TRP A 60 -5.11 12.11 12.29
N LEU A 61 -5.17 12.97 11.27
CA LEU A 61 -4.16 13.03 10.21
C LEU A 61 -2.75 13.39 10.70
N GLN A 62 -2.58 13.93 11.91
CA GLN A 62 -1.27 14.15 12.52
C GLN A 62 -0.72 12.93 13.26
N ARG A 63 -1.52 11.89 13.47
CA ARG A 63 -1.08 10.66 14.15
C ARG A 63 -0.52 9.66 13.16
N ASP A 64 0.64 9.08 13.48
CA ASP A 64 1.33 8.14 12.59
C ASP A 64 0.52 6.86 12.32
N ASP A 65 -0.21 6.36 13.31
CA ASP A 65 -1.05 5.18 13.18
C ASP A 65 -2.19 5.39 12.17
N PHE A 66 -2.85 6.54 12.24
CA PHE A 66 -3.90 6.93 11.31
C PHE A 66 -3.34 7.14 9.90
N ARG A 67 -2.24 7.88 9.77
CA ARG A 67 -1.59 8.15 8.48
C ARG A 67 -1.13 6.88 7.80
N LYS A 68 -0.67 5.89 8.56
CA LYS A 68 -0.30 4.57 8.03
C LYS A 68 -1.53 3.85 7.47
N LYS A 69 -2.59 3.72 8.27
CA LYS A 69 -3.85 3.09 7.80
C LYS A 69 -4.46 3.81 6.60
N TYR A 70 -4.40 5.15 6.57
CA TYR A 70 -4.88 5.94 5.44
C TYR A 70 -4.05 5.70 4.18
N ARG A 71 -2.71 5.71 4.29
CA ARG A 71 -1.82 5.38 3.16
C ARG A 71 -2.06 3.96 2.64
N GLU A 72 -2.14 2.97 3.52
CA GLU A 72 -2.47 1.59 3.12
C GLU A 72 -3.81 1.50 2.38
N ALA A 73 -4.80 2.31 2.76
CA ALA A 73 -6.08 2.36 2.08
C ALA A 73 -5.99 3.10 0.73
N GLN A 74 -5.18 4.16 0.63
CA GLN A 74 -4.87 4.82 -0.65
C GLN A 74 -4.17 3.86 -1.61
N ASP A 75 -3.18 3.10 -1.12
CA ASP A 75 -2.44 2.12 -1.91
C ASP A 75 -3.39 1.06 -2.48
N LYS A 76 -4.32 0.53 -1.68
CA LYS A 76 -5.34 -0.41 -2.16
C LYS A 76 -6.24 0.15 -3.27
N VAL A 77 -6.63 1.42 -3.17
CA VAL A 77 -7.41 2.09 -4.22
C VAL A 77 -6.57 2.22 -5.48
N PHE A 78 -5.31 2.62 -5.33
CA PHE A 78 -4.36 2.74 -6.42
C PHE A 78 -4.09 1.40 -7.11
N ASP A 79 -3.92 0.32 -6.35
CA ASP A 79 -3.74 -1.04 -6.87
C ASP A 79 -4.94 -1.48 -7.73
N GLY A 80 -6.16 -1.17 -7.29
CA GLY A 80 -7.37 -1.44 -8.07
C GLY A 80 -7.41 -0.65 -9.40
N ALA A 81 -7.02 0.62 -9.36
CA ALA A 81 -6.90 1.46 -10.55
C ALA A 81 -5.81 0.94 -11.51
N LEU A 82 -4.67 0.51 -10.97
CA LEU A 82 -3.58 -0.10 -11.72
C LEU A 82 -4.02 -1.40 -12.39
N GLY A 83 -4.73 -2.27 -11.66
CA GLY A 83 -5.31 -3.49 -12.23
C GLY A 83 -6.29 -3.20 -13.36
N SER A 84 -7.11 -2.16 -13.21
CA SER A 84 -8.05 -1.71 -14.25
C SER A 84 -7.31 -1.21 -15.50
N LEU A 85 -6.22 -0.45 -15.31
CA LEU A 85 -5.37 0.03 -16.40
C LEU A 85 -4.65 -1.12 -17.12
N GLN A 86 -4.17 -2.13 -16.37
CA GLN A 86 -3.56 -3.33 -16.94
C GLN A 86 -4.58 -4.12 -17.80
N GLY A 87 -5.83 -4.24 -17.32
CA GLY A 87 -6.93 -4.82 -18.09
C GLY A 87 -7.18 -4.07 -19.40
N ALA A 88 -7.36 -2.74 -19.33
CA ALA A 88 -7.56 -1.89 -20.51
C ALA A 88 -6.38 -1.96 -21.49
N SER A 89 -5.15 -2.08 -20.99
CA SER A 89 -3.95 -2.27 -21.82
C SER A 89 -4.00 -3.59 -22.61
N THR A 90 -4.49 -4.67 -21.98
CA THR A 90 -4.68 -5.98 -22.62
C THR A 90 -5.75 -5.90 -23.72
N GLU A 91 -6.84 -5.18 -23.47
CA GLU A 91 -7.88 -4.92 -24.48
C GLU A 91 -7.34 -4.08 -25.64
N ALA A 92 -6.53 -3.06 -25.36
CA ALA A 92 -5.90 -2.23 -26.38
C ALA A 92 -4.98 -3.06 -27.31
N VAL A 93 -4.17 -3.97 -26.74
CA VAL A 93 -3.36 -4.92 -27.52
C VAL A 93 -4.25 -5.82 -28.39
N SER A 94 -5.35 -6.32 -27.85
CA SER A 94 -6.32 -7.14 -28.61
C SER A 94 -6.96 -6.35 -29.75
N CYS A 95 -7.26 -5.07 -29.53
CA CYS A 95 -7.77 -4.15 -30.55
C CYS A 95 -6.75 -3.94 -31.68
N LEU A 96 -5.48 -3.66 -31.34
CA LEU A 96 -4.41 -3.53 -32.33
C LEU A 96 -4.25 -4.81 -33.15
N ARG A 97 -4.25 -5.98 -32.49
CA ARG A 97 -4.17 -7.28 -33.19
C ARG A 97 -5.33 -7.51 -34.15
N ARG A 98 -6.55 -7.20 -33.74
CA ARG A 98 -7.74 -7.30 -34.60
C ARG A 98 -7.64 -6.36 -35.81
N ASN A 99 -7.09 -5.16 -35.62
CA ASN A 99 -6.95 -4.17 -36.67
C ASN A 99 -5.86 -4.52 -37.70
N LEU A 100 -5.00 -5.52 -37.47
CA LEU A 100 -4.02 -5.99 -38.45
C LEU A 100 -4.64 -6.65 -39.69
N SER A 101 -5.92 -7.03 -39.61
CA SER A 101 -6.63 -7.70 -40.70
C SER A 101 -8.08 -7.20 -40.82
N CYS A 102 -8.31 -5.91 -40.59
CA CYS A 102 -9.66 -5.34 -40.59
C CYS A 102 -10.18 -4.95 -41.99
N GLY A 103 -9.42 -5.21 -43.06
CA GLY A 103 -9.80 -4.90 -44.44
C GLY A 103 -9.66 -3.42 -44.82
N ASN A 104 -9.07 -2.60 -43.95
CA ASN A 104 -8.73 -1.21 -44.24
C ASN A 104 -7.21 -1.06 -44.22
N PRO A 105 -6.55 -0.91 -45.39
CA PRO A 105 -5.08 -0.89 -45.47
C PRO A 105 -4.43 0.17 -44.59
N SER A 106 -5.05 1.35 -44.45
CA SER A 106 -4.49 2.42 -43.61
C SER A 106 -4.54 2.03 -42.12
N ALA A 107 -5.67 1.49 -41.66
CA ALA A 107 -5.82 1.05 -40.28
C ALA A 107 -4.87 -0.13 -39.94
N GLU A 108 -4.70 -1.06 -40.88
CA GLU A 108 -3.78 -2.21 -40.75
C GLU A 108 -2.33 -1.75 -40.63
N VAL A 109 -1.87 -0.86 -41.50
CA VAL A 109 -0.51 -0.27 -41.44
C VAL A 109 -0.31 0.50 -40.14
N HIS A 110 -1.29 1.28 -39.69
CA HIS A 110 -1.20 1.99 -38.41
C HIS A 110 -1.11 1.04 -37.22
N ALA A 111 -1.92 -0.03 -37.18
CA ALA A 111 -1.88 -1.02 -36.13
C ALA A 111 -0.52 -1.75 -36.11
N ALA A 112 -0.04 -2.18 -37.28
CA ALA A 112 1.27 -2.84 -37.42
C ALA A 112 2.41 -1.93 -36.95
N ARG A 113 2.45 -0.68 -37.40
CA ARG A 113 3.43 0.31 -36.97
C ARG A 113 3.38 0.53 -35.46
N THR A 114 2.19 0.69 -34.89
CA THR A 114 2.01 0.91 -33.45
C THR A 114 2.57 -0.26 -32.64
N ILE A 115 2.27 -1.50 -33.05
CA ILE A 115 2.80 -2.70 -32.39
C ILE A 115 4.33 -2.73 -32.45
N LEU A 116 4.92 -2.48 -33.63
CA LEU A 116 6.37 -2.47 -33.80
C LEU A 116 7.04 -1.38 -32.96
N ASP A 117 6.50 -0.16 -32.97
CA ASP A 117 7.03 0.97 -32.20
C ASP A 117 7.04 0.68 -30.69
N TYR A 118 5.94 0.14 -30.14
CA TYR A 118 5.89 -0.23 -28.71
C TYR A 118 6.79 -1.44 -28.37
N THR A 119 6.94 -2.39 -29.29
CA THR A 119 7.82 -3.55 -29.10
C THR A 119 9.29 -3.12 -29.00
N LEU A 120 9.72 -2.20 -29.87
CA LEU A 120 11.08 -1.66 -29.84
C LEU A 120 11.34 -0.85 -28.57
N LYS A 121 10.40 0.04 -28.18
CA LYS A 121 10.50 0.81 -26.93
C LYS A 121 10.56 -0.09 -25.69
N ALA A 122 9.73 -1.13 -25.63
CA ALA A 122 9.75 -2.09 -24.52
C ALA A 122 11.11 -2.79 -24.41
N ARG A 123 11.68 -3.22 -25.55
CA ARG A 123 13.02 -3.83 -25.58
C ARG A 123 14.10 -2.87 -25.08
N GLU A 124 14.05 -1.61 -25.49
CA GLU A 124 14.98 -0.59 -25.02
C GLU A 124 14.88 -0.37 -23.51
N LEU A 125 13.66 -0.30 -22.97
CA LEU A 125 13.42 -0.16 -21.53
C LEU A 125 13.99 -1.34 -20.74
N PHE A 126 13.71 -2.58 -21.14
CA PHE A 126 14.26 -3.77 -20.49
C PHE A 126 15.79 -3.83 -20.57
N ASN A 127 16.38 -3.40 -21.69
CA ASN A 127 17.83 -3.33 -21.82
C ASN A 127 18.43 -2.28 -20.88
N LEU A 128 17.77 -1.13 -20.71
CA LEU A 128 18.21 -0.09 -19.77
C LEU A 128 18.09 -0.58 -18.32
N GLU A 129 16.97 -1.19 -17.93
CA GLU A 129 16.77 -1.79 -16.60
C GLU A 129 17.87 -2.83 -16.29
N ASN A 130 18.15 -3.74 -17.22
CA ASN A 130 19.22 -4.73 -17.06
C ASN A 130 20.60 -4.07 -16.89
N ARG A 131 20.90 -3.04 -17.69
CA ARG A 131 22.17 -2.30 -17.58
C ARG A 131 22.30 -1.59 -16.25
N ILE A 132 21.21 -0.98 -15.75
CA ILE A 132 21.17 -0.34 -14.44
C ILE A 132 21.44 -1.36 -13.34
N ALA A 133 20.75 -2.51 -13.35
CA ALA A 133 20.95 -3.56 -12.35
C ALA A 133 22.40 -4.09 -12.33
N LEU A 134 23.02 -4.28 -13.51
CA LEU A 134 24.42 -4.67 -13.61
C LEU A 134 25.38 -3.61 -13.04
N LEU A 135 25.10 -2.32 -13.30
CA LEU A 135 25.89 -1.21 -12.76
C LEU A 135 25.74 -1.11 -11.23
N GLU A 136 24.53 -1.23 -10.70
CA GLU A 136 24.27 -1.23 -9.26
C GLU A 136 25.00 -2.39 -8.56
N ALA A 137 25.00 -3.58 -9.17
CA ALA A 137 25.73 -4.74 -8.65
C ALA A 137 27.25 -4.53 -8.67
N ALA A 138 27.79 -3.97 -9.76
CA ALA A 138 29.22 -3.68 -9.87
C ALA A 138 29.67 -2.62 -8.86
N LEU A 139 28.86 -1.58 -8.61
CA LEU A 139 29.14 -0.57 -7.60
C LEU A 139 29.16 -1.17 -6.19
N LYS A 140 28.17 -1.99 -5.84
CA LYS A 140 28.14 -2.70 -4.54
C LYS A 140 29.39 -3.59 -4.36
N ALA A 141 29.75 -4.36 -5.37
CA ALA A 141 30.93 -5.21 -5.32
C ALA A 141 32.23 -4.40 -5.13
N ARG A 142 32.32 -3.22 -5.76
CA ARG A 142 33.48 -2.32 -5.59
C ARG A 142 33.55 -1.76 -4.17
N GLU A 143 32.43 -1.31 -3.62
CA GLU A 143 32.34 -0.82 -2.24
C GLU A 143 32.69 -1.91 -1.22
N GLU A 144 32.27 -3.15 -1.48
CA GLU A 144 32.63 -4.32 -0.66
C GLU A 144 34.12 -4.63 -0.72
N ALA A 145 34.73 -4.57 -1.91
CA ALA A 145 36.17 -4.76 -2.09
C ALA A 145 36.99 -3.65 -1.42
N GLU A 146 36.58 -2.38 -1.54
CA GLU A 146 37.23 -1.25 -0.86
C GLU A 146 37.13 -1.37 0.67
N ARG A 147 35.98 -1.83 1.20
CA ARG A 147 35.78 -2.06 2.63
C ARG A 147 36.58 -3.26 3.15
N ALA A 148 36.75 -4.30 2.35
CA ALA A 148 37.57 -5.46 2.69
C ALA A 148 39.07 -5.13 2.63
N GLY A 149 39.52 -4.36 1.63
CA GLY A 149 40.92 -3.92 1.50
C GLY A 149 41.35 -2.86 2.50
N GLY A 150 40.41 -2.11 3.10
CA GLY A 150 40.69 -1.15 4.17
C GLY A 150 40.88 -1.77 5.56
N ALA A 151 40.60 -3.07 5.73
CA ALA A 151 40.73 -3.78 7.01
C ALA A 151 42.09 -4.48 7.20
N ASP A 152 42.97 -4.47 6.19
CA ASP A 152 44.24 -5.21 6.14
C ASP A 152 45.49 -4.32 6.33
N VAL A 153 45.32 -3.07 6.80
CA VAL A 153 46.42 -2.08 6.94
C VAL A 153 46.74 -1.77 8.41
N SER A 154 46.43 -2.68 9.35
CA SER A 154 46.65 -2.42 10.79
C SER A 154 47.37 -3.54 11.56
N GLU A 155 48.31 -4.27 10.94
CA GLU A 155 49.08 -5.31 11.65
C GLU A 155 50.54 -5.50 11.16
N GLU A 156 51.21 -4.43 10.69
CA GLU A 156 52.67 -4.46 10.39
C GLU A 156 53.47 -3.30 11.02
N ASP A 157 53.01 -2.74 12.15
CA ASP A 157 53.83 -1.84 12.99
C ASP A 157 53.85 -2.32 14.44
N GLU A 158 54.31 -3.55 14.69
CA GLU A 158 54.80 -3.91 16.02
C GLU A 158 55.83 -5.05 15.94
N TRP A 159 56.95 -4.84 16.64
CA TRP A 159 58.08 -5.74 16.94
C TRP A 159 59.37 -5.59 16.11
N ASP A 160 60.15 -4.60 16.57
CA ASP A 160 61.60 -4.60 16.89
C ASP A 160 62.65 -5.06 15.85
#